data_AF-A0A6M3J3H1-F1
#
_entry.id   AF-A0A6M3J3H1-F1
#
_cell.length_a   1.000
_cell.length_b   1.000
_cell.length_c   1.000
_cell.angle_alpha   90.00
_cell.angle_beta   90.00
_cell.angle_gamma   90.00
#
_symmetry.space_group_name_H-M   'P 1'
#
loop_
_entity.id
_entity.type
_entity.pdbx_description
1 polymer ?
#
loop_
_entity_poly.entity_id
_entity_poly.type
_entity_poly.pdbx_seq_one_letter_code
_entity_poly.pdbx_strand_id
1 'polypeptide(L)'
;MKKKRVWRYYCEYCKKSGCSAYHMKNHEVSCTMNPNRKCRMCGYTEGHRNSMDELVAIVKKAEPDMLTQLREATGGCPMCMLAAIRQSGVQYYEIDEDGVHSNFISEFDFKKEKEQFWRDSNDARAQESYDYGYGY
;
A
#
# COMPACT_ATOMS: atom_id res chain seq x y z
N MET A 1 15.55 -36.11 5.24
CA MET A 1 15.24 -34.67 5.18
C MET A 1 16.47 -33.89 4.70
N LYS A 2 16.39 -33.12 3.61
CA LYS A 2 17.54 -32.36 3.06
C LYS A 2 17.56 -30.94 3.64
N LYS A 3 18.72 -30.48 4.11
CA LYS A 3 18.94 -29.11 4.60
C LYS A 3 19.86 -28.37 3.62
N LYS A 4 19.59 -27.09 3.37
CA LYS A 4 20.48 -26.22 2.57
C LYS A 4 20.66 -24.87 3.27
N ARG A 5 21.87 -24.30 3.17
CA ARG A 5 22.11 -22.91 3.53
C ARG A 5 21.60 -22.02 2.40
N VAL A 6 20.88 -20.95 2.73
CA VAL A 6 20.38 -19.97 1.76
C VAL A 6 20.70 -18.58 2.25
N TRP A 7 21.04 -17.69 1.32
CA TRP A 7 21.19 -16.28 1.61
C TRP A 7 19.86 -15.66 2.01
N ARG A 8 19.89 -14.77 3.00
CA ARG A 8 18.77 -13.94 3.40
C ARG A 8 19.10 -12.51 3.02
N TYR A 9 18.27 -11.97 2.13
CA TYR A 9 18.37 -10.59 1.66
C TYR A 9 17.35 -9.77 2.44
N TYR A 10 17.75 -8.61 2.94
CA TYR A 10 16.91 -7.72 3.74
C TYR A 10 16.60 -6.47 2.93
N CYS A 11 15.38 -5.98 3.06
CA CYS A 11 14.99 -4.67 2.55
C CYS A 11 15.58 -3.59 3.45
N GLU A 12 16.31 -2.63 2.87
CA GLU A 12 16.91 -1.52 3.62
C GLU A 12 15.86 -0.63 4.32
N TYR A 13 14.64 -0.57 3.79
CA TYR A 13 13.60 0.34 4.29
C TYR A 13 12.71 -0.29 5.37
N CYS A 14 12.18 -1.49 5.14
CA CYS A 14 11.22 -2.13 6.04
C CYS A 14 11.79 -3.33 6.80
N LYS A 15 13.06 -3.68 6.58
CA LYS A 15 13.78 -4.81 7.21
C LYS A 15 13.17 -6.19 6.91
N LYS A 16 12.20 -6.28 5.99
CA LYS A 16 11.64 -7.57 5.54
C LYS A 16 12.72 -8.38 4.83
N SER A 17 12.81 -9.65 5.20
CA SER A 17 13.79 -10.58 4.61
C SER A 17 13.17 -11.56 3.60
N GLY A 18 13.93 -11.93 2.57
CA GLY A 18 13.58 -12.94 1.57
C GLY A 18 14.78 -13.81 1.17
N CYS A 19 14.53 -14.91 0.46
CA CYS A 19 15.59 -15.84 0.03
C CYS A 19 16.06 -15.60 -1.42
N SER A 20 15.55 -14.56 -2.09
CA SER A 20 15.87 -14.23 -3.49
C SER A 20 16.23 -12.75 -3.60
N ALA A 21 17.42 -12.47 -4.15
CA ALA A 21 17.90 -11.12 -4.36
C ALA A 21 16.99 -10.34 -5.32
N TYR A 22 16.57 -10.98 -6.42
CA TYR A 22 15.68 -10.38 -7.41
C TYR A 22 14.33 -9.96 -6.81
N HIS A 23 13.70 -10.84 -6.03
CA HIS A 23 12.44 -10.51 -5.37
C HIS A 23 12.61 -9.39 -4.36
N MET A 24 13.74 -9.33 -3.65
CA MET A 24 14.00 -8.26 -2.69
C MET A 24 14.30 -6.93 -3.35
N LYS A 25 15.06 -6.90 -4.45
CA LYS A 25 15.26 -5.70 -5.27
C LYS A 25 13.92 -5.13 -5.75
N ASN A 26 13.04 -6.00 -6.24
CA ASN A 26 11.70 -5.60 -6.68
C ASN A 26 10.80 -5.16 -5.51
N HIS A 27 10.98 -5.75 -4.32
CA HIS A 27 10.28 -5.34 -3.13
C HIS A 27 10.66 -3.92 -2.73
N GLU A 28 11.97 -3.60 -2.66
CA GLU A 28 12.48 -2.28 -2.27
C GLU A 28 11.90 -1.15 -3.12
N VAL A 29 11.86 -1.34 -4.44
CA VAL A 29 11.30 -0.36 -5.39
C VAL A 29 9.84 -0.01 -5.04
N SER A 30 9.06 -0.98 -4.56
CA SER A 30 7.63 -0.79 -4.24
C SER A 30 7.31 -0.75 -2.74
N CYS A 31 8.35 -0.70 -1.90
CA CYS A 31 8.21 -0.81 -0.46
C CYS A 31 7.43 0.39 0.09
N THR A 32 6.48 0.16 1.00
CA THR A 32 5.71 1.25 1.60
C THR A 32 6.55 2.15 2.51
N MET A 33 7.72 1.70 2.95
CA MET A 33 8.68 2.48 3.74
C MET A 33 9.76 3.17 2.88
N ASN A 34 9.78 2.92 1.57
CA ASN A 34 10.74 3.60 0.68
C ASN A 34 10.18 4.99 0.32
N PRO A 35 10.90 6.09 0.62
CA PRO A 35 10.48 7.45 0.26
C PRO A 35 10.29 7.60 -1.27
N ASN A 36 11.16 6.97 -2.05
CA ASN A 36 11.15 6.98 -3.51
C ASN A 36 10.41 5.76 -4.09
N ARG A 37 9.38 5.27 -3.39
CA ARG A 37 8.63 4.09 -3.83
C ARG A 37 7.92 4.34 -5.17
N LYS A 38 7.91 3.31 -6.02
CA LYS A 38 7.05 3.24 -7.20
C LYS A 38 5.83 2.38 -6.88
N CYS A 39 4.67 3.01 -6.79
CA CYS A 39 3.43 2.30 -6.49
C CYS A 39 3.02 1.41 -7.67
N ARG A 40 2.85 0.11 -7.43
CA ARG A 40 2.44 -0.83 -8.49
C ARG A 40 0.96 -0.74 -8.84
N MET A 41 0.11 -0.29 -7.91
CA MET A 41 -1.31 -0.08 -8.17
C MET A 41 -1.52 1.15 -9.05
N CYS A 42 -0.84 2.26 -8.73
CA CYS A 42 -0.76 3.45 -9.58
C CYS A 42 -0.05 3.23 -10.92
N GLY A 43 0.69 2.14 -11.08
CA GLY A 43 1.22 1.74 -12.40
C GLY A 43 0.22 0.94 -13.22
N TYR A 44 -0.87 0.48 -12.59
CA TYR A 44 -1.94 -0.28 -13.22
C TYR A 44 -3.13 0.60 -13.59
N THR A 45 -3.41 1.61 -12.76
CA THR A 45 -4.38 2.67 -13.04
C THR A 45 -3.65 3.95 -13.44
N GLU A 46 -4.34 4.94 -14.01
CA GLU A 46 -3.78 6.29 -14.22
C GLU A 46 -3.65 7.10 -12.90
N GLY A 47 -3.63 6.42 -11.74
CA GLY A 47 -3.80 7.03 -10.43
C GLY A 47 -2.53 7.61 -9.80
N HIS A 48 -2.60 8.90 -9.44
CA HIS A 48 -1.76 9.71 -8.54
C HIS A 48 -0.27 9.96 -8.91
N ARG A 49 0.08 11.25 -8.95
CA ARG A 49 1.42 11.83 -9.21
C ARG A 49 2.03 12.58 -8.02
N ASN A 50 1.34 12.66 -6.89
CA ASN A 50 1.79 13.51 -5.79
C ASN A 50 3.02 12.91 -5.11
N SER A 51 3.86 13.78 -4.54
CA SER A 51 5.05 13.33 -3.83
C SER A 51 4.65 12.65 -2.51
N MET A 52 5.44 11.67 -2.04
CA MET A 52 5.19 11.03 -0.75
C MET A 52 5.23 12.04 0.40
N ASP A 53 6.02 13.11 0.27
CA ASP A 53 6.15 14.17 1.27
C ASP A 53 4.84 14.94 1.47
N GLU A 54 4.11 15.24 0.39
CA GLU A 54 2.77 15.85 0.45
C GLU A 54 1.78 14.96 1.19
N LEU A 55 1.76 13.66 0.87
CA LEU A 55 0.86 12.70 1.53
C LEU A 55 1.19 12.56 3.02
N VAL A 56 2.47 12.53 3.36
CA VAL A 56 2.92 12.48 4.77
C VAL A 56 2.55 13.76 5.51
N ALA A 57 2.61 14.92 4.85
CA ALA A 57 2.19 16.19 5.45
C ALA A 57 0.70 16.22 5.79
N ILE A 58 -0.16 15.65 4.94
CA ILE A 58 -1.61 15.49 5.21
C ILE A 58 -1.81 14.64 6.48
N VAL A 59 -1.15 13.47 6.56
CA VAL A 59 -1.30 12.58 7.72
C VAL A 59 -0.81 13.24 9.02
N LYS A 60 0.30 13.99 8.96
CA LYS A 60 0.87 14.66 10.13
C LYS A 60 0.00 15.78 10.71
N LYS A 61 -0.91 16.38 9.93
CA LYS A 61 -1.82 17.42 10.42
C LYS A 61 -2.87 16.87 11.41
N ALA A 62 -3.13 15.56 11.39
CA ALA A 62 -4.03 14.87 12.32
C ALA A 62 -5.43 15.51 12.42
N GLU A 63 -5.94 16.06 11.31
CA GLU A 63 -7.30 16.58 11.24
C GLU A 63 -8.33 15.43 11.23
N PRO A 64 -9.56 15.65 11.73
CA PRO A 64 -10.60 14.61 11.75
C PRO A 64 -10.90 14.07 10.35
N ASP A 65 -10.82 14.90 9.31
CA ASP A 65 -11.06 14.53 7.91
C ASP A 65 -9.79 14.05 7.17
N MET A 66 -8.71 13.76 7.90
CA MET A 66 -7.41 13.39 7.30
C MET A 66 -7.51 12.21 6.33
N LEU A 67 -8.34 11.20 6.64
CA LEU A 67 -8.54 10.06 5.75
C LEU A 67 -9.20 10.44 4.43
N THR A 68 -10.22 11.30 4.46
CA THR A 68 -10.91 11.79 3.27
C THR A 68 -9.95 12.58 2.39
N GLN A 69 -9.19 13.50 2.99
CA GLN A 69 -8.14 14.27 2.29
C GLN A 69 -7.08 13.35 1.68
N LEU A 70 -6.68 12.29 2.40
CA LEU A 70 -5.69 11.32 1.92
C LEU A 70 -6.25 10.46 0.77
N ARG A 71 -7.53 10.06 0.82
CA ARG A 71 -8.19 9.34 -0.27
C ARG A 71 -8.25 10.18 -1.53
N GLU A 72 -8.69 11.43 -1.42
CA GLU A 72 -8.74 12.36 -2.54
C GLU A 72 -7.35 12.60 -3.13
N ALA A 73 -6.37 12.91 -2.26
CA ALA A 73 -5.00 13.15 -2.69
C ALA A 73 -4.39 11.93 -3.41
N THR A 74 -4.70 10.71 -2.99
CA THR A 74 -4.15 9.48 -3.58
C THR A 74 -4.98 8.91 -4.73
N GLY A 75 -6.10 9.54 -5.10
CA GLY A 75 -7.07 8.99 -6.05
C GLY A 75 -7.64 7.64 -5.58
N GLY A 76 -7.78 7.45 -4.28
CA GLY A 76 -8.27 6.21 -3.67
C GLY A 76 -7.30 5.04 -3.73
N CYS A 77 -6.01 5.25 -3.98
CA CYS A 77 -5.05 4.14 -4.04
C CYS A 77 -4.70 3.61 -2.63
N PRO A 78 -5.10 2.38 -2.26
CA PRO A 78 -4.90 1.88 -0.89
C PRO A 78 -3.42 1.67 -0.55
N MET A 79 -2.58 1.40 -1.55
CA MET A 79 -1.13 1.27 -1.35
C MET A 79 -0.43 2.60 -1.09
N CYS A 80 -0.92 3.71 -1.65
CA CYS A 80 -0.36 5.04 -1.40
C CYS A 80 -0.81 5.56 -0.03
N MET A 81 -2.08 5.36 0.33
CA MET A 81 -2.59 5.68 1.66
C MET A 81 -1.81 4.94 2.76
N LEU A 82 -1.64 3.62 2.62
CA LEU A 82 -0.83 2.82 3.57
C LEU A 82 0.62 3.31 3.65
N ALA A 83 1.22 3.71 2.53
CA ALA A 83 2.59 4.22 2.52
C ALA A 83 2.69 5.56 3.26
N ALA A 84 1.76 6.48 3.03
CA ALA A 84 1.74 7.78 3.70
C ALA A 84 1.60 7.62 5.23
N ILE A 85 0.67 6.78 5.67
CA ILE A 85 0.47 6.48 7.10
C ILE A 85 1.75 5.89 7.71
N ARG A 86 2.35 4.89 7.06
CA ARG A 86 3.56 4.23 7.57
C ARG A 86 4.77 5.16 7.62
N GLN A 87 4.94 6.02 6.61
CA GLN A 87 6.07 6.96 6.54
C GLN A 87 5.87 8.18 7.45
N SER A 88 4.62 8.52 7.78
CA SER A 88 4.33 9.62 8.71
C SER A 88 4.86 9.37 10.12
N GLY A 89 5.02 8.10 10.51
CA GLY A 89 5.33 7.69 11.88
C GLY A 89 4.15 7.82 12.84
N VAL A 90 3.00 8.35 12.38
CA VAL A 90 1.76 8.51 13.15
C VAL A 90 0.97 7.20 13.09
N GLN A 91 1.58 6.11 13.53
CA GLN A 91 0.81 4.90 13.83
C GLN A 91 0.06 5.18 15.14
N TYR A 92 -1.25 5.41 15.04
CA TYR A 92 -2.10 5.52 16.20
C TYR A 92 -2.14 4.16 16.91
N TYR A 93 -1.86 4.21 18.21
CA TYR A 93 -2.13 3.13 19.13
C TYR A 93 -3.29 3.58 19.99
N GLU A 94 -4.42 2.90 19.87
CA GLU A 94 -5.52 3.08 20.81
C GLU A 94 -5.22 2.18 22.02
N ILE A 95 -5.36 2.76 23.20
CA ILE A 95 -5.22 2.04 24.46
C ILE A 95 -6.63 1.89 25.00
N ASP A 96 -7.19 0.69 24.84
CA ASP A 96 -8.51 0.35 25.37
C ASP A 96 -8.34 -0.44 26.69
N GLU A 97 -9.45 -0.75 27.38
CA GLU A 97 -9.43 -1.49 28.65
C GLU A 97 -8.77 -2.89 28.52
N ASP A 98 -8.76 -3.46 27.31
CA ASP A 98 -8.14 -4.75 26.97
C ASP A 98 -6.64 -4.65 26.55
N GLY A 99 -6.07 -3.44 26.51
CA GLY A 99 -4.64 -3.20 26.27
C GLY A 99 -4.32 -2.29 25.07
N VAL A 100 -3.05 -2.31 24.64
CA VAL A 100 -2.57 -1.51 23.50
C VAL A 100 -2.96 -2.19 22.20
N HIS A 101 -4.00 -1.70 21.54
CA HIS A 101 -4.35 -2.09 20.19
C HIS A 101 -3.61 -1.20 19.21
N SER A 102 -2.78 -1.81 18.36
CA SER A 102 -2.27 -1.12 17.17
C SER A 102 -3.42 -1.01 16.15
N ASN A 103 -4.41 -0.15 16.44
CA ASN A 103 -5.49 0.12 15.53
C ASN A 103 -4.95 0.98 14.39
N PHE A 104 -4.64 0.27 13.31
CA PHE A 104 -4.67 0.84 11.98
C PHE A 104 -6.05 1.50 11.84
N ILE A 105 -6.08 2.84 11.71
CA ILE A 105 -7.25 3.72 11.65
C ILE A 105 -8.54 2.94 11.37
N SER A 106 -9.47 2.91 12.33
CA SER A 106 -10.65 2.00 12.33
C SER A 106 -11.45 2.02 11.02
N GLU A 107 -11.44 3.14 10.29
CA GLU A 107 -12.12 3.34 9.01
C GLU A 107 -11.34 2.90 7.76
N PHE A 108 -10.03 2.66 7.85
CA PHE A 108 -9.18 2.30 6.71
C PHE A 108 -8.69 0.85 6.84
N ASP A 109 -9.41 -0.12 6.25
CA ASP A 109 -8.97 -1.52 6.19
C ASP A 109 -8.21 -1.79 4.88
N PHE A 110 -6.88 -1.78 4.96
CA PHE A 110 -6.01 -2.03 3.81
C PHE A 110 -6.31 -3.36 3.11
N LYS A 111 -6.70 -4.42 3.83
CA LYS A 111 -6.95 -5.73 3.19
C LYS A 111 -8.21 -5.64 2.32
N LYS A 112 -9.29 -5.09 2.87
CA LYS A 112 -10.57 -4.91 2.16
C LYS A 112 -10.42 -4.00 0.95
N GLU A 113 -9.78 -2.84 1.11
CA GLU A 113 -9.67 -1.88 0.02
C GLU A 113 -8.74 -2.34 -1.10
N LYS A 114 -7.64 -3.01 -0.75
CA LYS A 114 -6.76 -3.61 -1.75
C LYS A 114 -7.50 -4.69 -2.55
N GLU A 115 -8.35 -5.48 -1.89
CA GLU A 115 -9.17 -6.48 -2.56
C GLU A 115 -10.21 -5.83 -3.48
N GLN A 116 -10.92 -4.81 -2.99
CA GLN A 116 -11.88 -4.05 -3.79
C GLN A 116 -11.23 -3.44 -5.04
N PHE A 117 -10.09 -2.78 -4.88
CA PHE A 117 -9.34 -2.21 -6.01
C PHE A 117 -9.04 -3.23 -7.11
N TRP A 118 -8.61 -4.44 -6.73
CA TRP A 118 -8.32 -5.50 -7.70
C TRP A 118 -9.58 -6.09 -8.31
N ARG A 119 -10.68 -6.20 -7.55
CA ARG A 119 -11.98 -6.59 -8.08
C ARG A 119 -12.42 -5.60 -9.15
N ASP A 120 -12.46 -4.31 -8.83
CA ASP A 120 -12.86 -3.24 -9.76
C ASP A 120 -11.96 -3.20 -11.00
N SER A 121 -10.64 -3.34 -10.82
CA SER A 121 -9.68 -3.35 -11.92
C SER A 121 -9.83 -4.56 -12.84
N ASN A 122 -10.15 -5.74 -12.27
CA ASN A 122 -10.36 -6.95 -13.04
C ASN A 122 -11.71 -6.92 -13.77
N ASP A 123 -12.76 -6.43 -13.10
CA ASP A 123 -14.09 -6.31 -13.68
C ASP A 123 -14.11 -5.29 -14.83
N ALA A 124 -13.43 -4.15 -14.68
CA ALA A 124 -13.25 -3.18 -15.76
C ALA A 124 -12.57 -3.79 -16.99
N ARG A 125 -11.52 -4.60 -16.79
CA ARG A 125 -10.83 -5.31 -17.89
C ARG A 125 -11.67 -6.42 -18.50
N ALA A 126 -12.43 -7.14 -17.69
CA ALA A 126 -13.36 -8.14 -18.20
C ALA A 126 -14.42 -7.48 -19.06
N GLN A 127 -14.99 -6.36 -18.60
CA GLN A 127 -15.99 -5.60 -19.34
C GLN A 127 -15.43 -5.02 -20.64
N GLU A 128 -14.21 -4.49 -20.63
CA GLU A 128 -13.48 -4.09 -21.85
C GLU A 128 -13.32 -5.26 -22.82
N SER A 129 -12.92 -6.45 -22.33
CA SER A 129 -12.80 -7.65 -23.16
C SER A 129 -14.12 -8.10 -23.80
N TYR A 130 -15.25 -7.95 -23.09
CA TYR A 130 -16.57 -8.24 -23.63
C TYR A 130 -17.03 -7.19 -24.65
N ASP A 131 -16.75 -5.92 -24.40
CA ASP A 131 -17.09 -4.79 -25.28
C ASP A 131 -16.36 -4.87 -26.62
N TYR A 132 -15.10 -5.33 -26.64
CA TYR A 132 -14.32 -5.58 -27.86
C TYR A 132 -14.57 -6.95 -28.52
N GLY A 133 -15.61 -7.69 -28.13
CA GLY A 133 -16.09 -8.87 -28.88
C GLY A 133 -15.23 -10.13 -28.78
N TYR A 134 -14.40 -10.28 -27.75
CA TYR A 134 -13.63 -11.50 -27.47
C TYR A 134 -14.28 -12.37 -26.36
N GLY A 135 -15.60 -12.45 -26.33
CA GLY A 135 -16.33 -13.39 -25.48
C GLY A 135 -16.49 -14.75 -26.20
N TYR A 136 -15.85 -15.80 -25.68
CA TYR A 136 -16.15 -17.19 -26.05
C TYR A 136 -17.45 -17.64 -25.38
#